data_AF-A0A7Y2YWA4-F1
#
_entry.id   AF-A0A7Y2YWA4-F1
#
_cell.length_a   1.000
_cell.length_b   1.000
_cell.length_c   1.000
_cell.angle_alpha   90.00
_cell.angle_beta   90.00
_cell.angle_gamma   90.00
#
_symmetry.space_group_name_H-M   'P 1'
#
loop_
_entity.id
_entity.type
_entity.pdbx_description
1 polymer ?
#
loop_
_entity_poly.entity_id
_entity_poly.type
_entity_poly.pdbx_seq_one_letter_code
_entity_poly.pdbx_strand_id
1 'polypeptide(L)' 'MIEQTFCCWRKEYGGMRVNQAKLLKEFDTEDSRLERAVADLIVDKQTLKEDVEGKY' A
#
# COMPACT_ATOMS: atom_id res chain seq x y z
N MET A 1 -38.74 -18.43 -1.04
CA MET A 1 -38.38 -17.28 -0.16
C MET A 1 -36.91 -17.35 0.27
N ILE A 2 -36.39 -18.48 0.75
CA ILE A 2 -34.99 -18.61 1.23
C ILE A 2 -33.96 -18.40 0.10
N GLU A 3 -34.25 -18.87 -1.12
CA GLU A 3 -33.32 -18.71 -2.26
C GLU A 3 -33.13 -17.25 -2.69
N GLN A 4 -34.17 -16.41 -2.59
CA GLN A 4 -34.04 -14.99 -2.89
C GLN A 4 -33.15 -14.28 -1.87
N THR A 5 -33.33 -14.58 -0.58
CA THR A 5 -32.50 -14.02 0.48
C THR A 5 -31.05 -14.46 0.32
N PHE A 6 -30.78 -15.73 0.06
CA PHE A 6 -29.42 -16.22 -0.14
C PHE A 6 -28.72 -15.58 -1.35
N CYS A 7 -29.43 -15.43 -2.47
CA CYS A 7 -28.90 -14.76 -3.66
C CYS A 7 -28.60 -13.27 -3.43
N CYS A 8 -29.42 -12.56 -2.66
CA CYS A 8 -29.15 -11.17 -2.28
C CYS A 8 -27.89 -11.04 -1.42
N TRP A 9 -27.72 -11.90 -0.42
CA TRP A 9 -26.53 -11.89 0.43
C TRP A 9 -25.26 -12.25 -0.36
N ARG A 10 -25.35 -13.20 -1.28
CA ARG A 10 -24.21 -13.54 -2.15
C ARG A 10 -23.80 -12.38 -3.07
N LYS A 11 -24.77 -11.59 -3.55
CA LYS A 11 -24.49 -10.42 -4.40
C LYS A 11 -23.85 -9.29 -3.59
N GLU A 12 -24.38 -9.00 -2.40
CA GLU A 12 -23.91 -7.92 -1.53
C GLU A 12 -22.52 -8.23 -0.94
N TYR A 13 -22.36 -9.40 -0.33
CA TYR A 13 -21.12 -9.78 0.37
C TYR A 13 -20.08 -10.46 -0.53
N GLY A 14 -20.48 -10.91 -1.72
CA GLY A 14 -19.56 -11.49 -2.70
C GLY A 14 -18.62 -10.46 -3.32
N GLY A 15 -19.13 -9.27 -3.64
CA GLY A 15 -18.33 -8.16 -4.18
C GLY A 15 -17.52 -7.43 -3.13
N MET A 16 -18.02 -7.37 -1.88
CA MET A 16 -17.35 -6.64 -0.79
C MET A 16 -15.95 -7.20 -0.48
N ARG A 17 -15.78 -8.53 -0.48
CA ARG A 17 -14.47 -9.17 -0.27
C ARG A 17 -13.48 -8.88 -1.40
N VAL A 18 -13.96 -8.79 -2.63
CA VAL A 18 -13.12 -8.49 -3.81
C VAL A 18 -12.65 -7.04 -3.77
N ASN A 19 -13.53 -6.11 -3.40
CA ASN A 19 -13.18 -4.69 -3.24
C ASN A 19 -12.18 -4.47 -2.09
N GLN A 20 -12.37 -5.16 -0.95
CA GLN A 20 -11.40 -5.11 0.16
C GLN A 20 -10.03 -5.65 -0.24
N ALA A 21 -9.98 -6.78 -0.97
CA ALA A 21 -8.72 -7.33 -1.46
C ALA A 21 -8.02 -6.41 -2.47
N LYS A 22 -8.80 -5.70 -3.31
CA LYS A 22 -8.26 -4.73 -4.27
C LYS A 22 -7.65 -3.52 -3.57
N LEU A 23 -8.36 -2.96 -2.58
CA LEU A 23 -7.87 -1.83 -1.78
C LEU A 23 -6.60 -2.20 -1.01
N LEU A 24 -6.54 -3.41 -0.44
CA LEU A 24 -5.37 -3.90 0.27
C LEU A 24 -4.16 -4.01 -0.67
N LYS A 25 -4.36 -4.53 -1.88
CA LYS A 25 -3.28 -4.63 -2.88
C LYS A 25 -2.77 -3.26 -3.35
N GLU A 26 -3.68 -2.31 -3.54
CA GLU A 26 -3.31 -0.92 -3.88
C GLU A 26 -2.52 -0.28 -2.73
N PHE A 27 -2.94 -0.49 -1.49
CA PHE A 27 -2.24 -0.03 -0.30
C PHE A 27 -0.83 -0.62 -0.19
N ASP A 28 -0.68 -1.95 -0.31
CA ASP A 28 0.63 -2.62 -0.26
C ASP A 28 1.58 -2.14 -1.37
N THR A 29 1.03 -1.79 -2.55
CA THR A 29 1.81 -1.27 -3.67
C THR A 29 2.34 0.14 -3.37
N GLU A 30 1.49 1.01 -2.82
CA GLU A 30 1.90 2.35 -2.42
C GLU A 30 2.87 2.32 -1.23
N ASP A 31 2.68 1.41 -0.27
CA ASP A 31 3.57 1.21 0.87
C ASP A 31 4.98 0.80 0.39
N SER A 32 5.06 -0.17 -0.51
CA SER A 32 6.34 -0.60 -1.12
C SER A 32 7.04 0.55 -1.88
N ARG A 33 6.26 1.40 -2.55
CA ARG A 33 6.78 2.56 -3.28
C ARG A 33 7.27 3.64 -2.31
N LEU A 34 6.56 3.86 -1.21
CA LEU A 34 6.95 4.77 -0.14
C LEU A 34 8.22 4.30 0.56
N GLU A 35 8.32 3.03 0.92
CA GLU A 35 9.52 2.45 1.52
C GLU A 35 10.75 2.69 0.64
N ARG A 36 10.62 2.48 -0.68
CA ARG A 36 11.71 2.72 -1.61
C ARG A 36 12.11 4.19 -1.68
N ALA A 37 11.14 5.09 -1.79
CA ALA A 37 11.41 6.53 -1.80
C ALA A 37 12.07 7.01 -0.50
N VAL A 38 11.65 6.46 0.65
CA VAL A 38 12.25 6.76 1.95
C VAL A 38 13.70 6.25 2.01
N ALA A 39 13.97 5.03 1.54
CA ALA A 39 15.32 4.49 1.50
C ALA A 39 16.26 5.34 0.63
N ASP A 40 15.81 5.72 -0.57
CA ASP A 40 16.58 6.59 -1.48
C ASP A 40 16.89 7.95 -0.82
N LEU A 41 15.88 8.58 -0.19
CA LEU A 41 16.05 9.84 0.54
C LEU A 41 17.00 9.72 1.74
N ILE A 42 17.02 8.57 2.43
CA ILE A 42 17.94 8.33 3.55
C ILE A 42 19.38 8.24 3.03
N VAL A 43 19.61 7.54 1.92
CA VAL A 43 20.94 7.43 1.30
C VAL A 43 21.44 8.80 0.84
N ASP A 44 20.58 9.59 0.18
CA ASP A 44 20.93 10.95 -0.24
C ASP A 44 21.27 11.83 0.96
N LYS A 45 20.47 11.74 2.04
CA LYS A 45 20.73 12.47 3.28
C LYS A 45 22.04 12.06 3.95
N GLN A 46 22.40 10.79 3.92
CA GLN A 46 23.69 10.31 4.45
C GLN A 46 24.85 10.85 3.61
N THR A 47 24.77 10.73 2.29
CA THR A 47 25.78 11.26 1.37
C THR A 47 25.99 12.76 1.55
N LEU A 48 24.90 13.53 1.63
CA LEU A 48 24.98 14.97 1.86
C LEU A 48 25.59 15.34 3.22
N LYS A 49 25.36 14.52 4.26
CA LYS A 49 26.01 14.72 5.56
C LYS A 49 27.52 14.45 5.48
N GLU A 50 27.91 13.36 4.84
CA GLU A 50 29.32 13.02 4.62
C GLU A 50 30.04 14.09 3.81
N ASP A 51 29.42 14.63 2.76
CA ASP A 51 29.97 15.72 1.95
C ASP A 51 30.16 17.03 2.74
N VAL A 52 29.28 17.30 3.71
CA VAL A 52 29.39 18.47 4.60
C VAL A 52 30.44 18.25 5.68
N GLU A 53 30.51 17.05 6.25
CA GLU A 53 31.47 16.69 7.30
C GLU A 53 32.90 16.53 6.75
N GLY A 54 33.07 16.08 5.51
CA GLY A 54 34.37 15.94 4.84
C GLY A 54 34.94 17.24 4.26
N LYS A 55 34.21 18.36 4.36
CA LYS A 55 34.65 19.70 3.89
C LYS A 55 35.26 20.59 4.97
N TYR A 56 35.59 20.04 6.14
CA TYR A 56 36.41 20.66 7.19
C TYR A 56 37.67 19.85 7.45
#